data_AF-A0A355RIA0-F1
#
_entry.id   AF-A0A355RIA0-F1
#
_cell.length_a   1.000
_cell.length_b   1.000
_cell.length_c   1.000
_cell.angle_alpha   90.00
_cell.angle_beta   90.00
_cell.angle_gamma   90.00
#
_symmetry.space_group_name_H-M   'P 1'
#
loop_
_entity.id
_entity.type
_entity.pdbx_description
1 polymer ?
#
loop_
_entity_poly.entity_id
_entity_poly.type
_entity_poly.pdbx_seq_one_letter_code
_entity_poly.pdbx_strand_id
1 'polypeptide(L)' 'MGASPGQAYRHMRLSVARQLVEGTSLTIAEIALRCGYENQSALSRAFKRRFGASPSQIAHLGRAAIAQSHDEFF' A
#
# COMPACT_ATOMS: atom_id res chain seq x y z
N MET A 1 20.24 -17.53 -9.67
CA MET A 1 19.20 -16.83 -8.87
C MET A 1 19.65 -15.39 -8.68
N GLY A 2 18.99 -14.42 -9.33
CA GLY A 2 19.54 -13.09 -9.56
C GLY A 2 18.67 -11.94 -9.06
N ALA A 3 18.08 -12.05 -7.87
CA ALA A 3 17.48 -10.88 -7.24
C ALA A 3 18.63 -10.03 -6.67
N SER A 4 19.09 -9.02 -7.43
CA SER A 4 20.01 -8.02 -6.86
C SER A 4 19.44 -7.53 -5.53
N PRO A 5 20.26 -7.31 -4.48
CA PRO A 5 19.77 -6.94 -3.14
C PRO A 5 18.79 -5.76 -3.14
N GLY A 6 18.94 -4.81 -4.06
CA GLY A 6 17.99 -3.72 -4.26
C GLY A 6 16.58 -4.15 -4.73
N GLN A 7 16.43 -5.25 -5.46
CA GLN A 7 15.13 -5.82 -5.82
C GLN A 7 14.45 -6.45 -4.61
N ALA A 8 15.17 -7.26 -3.84
CA ALA A 8 14.65 -7.87 -2.61
C ALA A 8 14.16 -6.81 -1.61
N TYR A 9 14.95 -5.74 -1.45
CA TYR A 9 14.57 -4.62 -0.59
C TYR A 9 13.27 -3.93 -1.06
N ARG A 10 13.13 -3.68 -2.38
CA ARG A 10 11.88 -3.13 -2.95
C ARG A 10 10.67 -4.03 -2.70
N HIS A 11 10.84 -5.35 -2.74
CA HIS A 11 9.74 -6.29 -2.48
C HIS A 11 9.27 -6.26 -1.02
N MET A 12 10.19 -6.15 -0.06
CA MET A 12 9.83 -5.97 1.35
C MET A 12 9.05 -4.66 1.57
N ARG A 13 9.54 -3.55 1.01
CA ARG A 13 8.88 -2.24 1.12
C ARG A 13 7.46 -2.25 0.57
N LEU A 14 7.24 -2.95 -0.54
CA LEU A 14 5.92 -3.11 -1.14
C LEU A 14 4.97 -4.00 -0.33
N SER A 15 5.48 -5.03 0.38
CA SER A 15 4.65 -5.84 1.28
C SER A 15 4.17 -5.01 2.47
N VAL A 16 5.06 -4.22 3.09
CA VAL A 16 4.69 -3.32 4.19
C VAL A 16 3.69 -2.26 3.71
N ALA A 17 3.92 -1.67 2.52
CA ALA A 17 2.97 -0.72 1.94
C ALA A 17 1.56 -1.31 1.80
N ARG A 18 1.46 -2.59 1.39
CA ARG A 18 0.17 -3.27 1.26
C ARG A 18 -0.54 -3.44 2.60
N GLN A 19 0.17 -3.89 3.63
CA GLN A 19 -0.40 -4.03 4.97
C GLN A 19 -0.92 -2.69 5.51
N LEU A 20 -0.19 -1.60 5.27
CA LEU A 20 -0.65 -0.26 5.65
C LEU A 20 -1.88 0.16 4.85
N VAL A 21 -1.89 -0.08 3.53
CA VAL A 21 -3.03 0.25 2.67
C VAL A 21 -4.31 -0.50 3.07
N GLU A 22 -4.18 -1.76 3.48
CA GLU A 22 -5.32 -2.61 3.86
C GLU A 22 -5.75 -2.42 5.32
N GLY A 23 -4.81 -2.15 6.23
CA GLY A 23 -5.06 -2.12 7.68
C GLY A 23 -5.13 -0.72 8.31
N THR A 24 -4.84 0.35 7.56
CA THR A 24 -4.89 1.72 8.11
C THR A 24 -5.58 2.70 7.17
N SER A 25 -6.15 3.76 7.76
CA SER A 25 -6.76 4.87 7.03
C SER A 25 -5.75 5.92 6.53
N LEU A 26 -4.45 5.61 6.52
CA LEU A 26 -3.40 6.52 6.04
C LEU A 26 -3.60 6.88 4.57
N THR A 27 -3.12 8.06 4.19
CA THR A 27 -3.09 8.46 2.78
C THR A 27 -1.99 7.72 2.03
N ILE A 28 -2.17 7.53 0.72
CA ILE A 28 -1.15 6.89 -0.13
C ILE A 28 0.17 7.67 -0.11
N ALA A 29 0.12 9.00 0.06
CA ALA A 29 1.29 9.85 0.21
C ALA A 29 2.07 9.55 1.50
N GLU A 30 1.39 9.39 2.63
CA GLU A 30 2.02 9.01 3.90
C GLU A 30 2.62 7.60 3.84
N ILE A 31 1.90 6.65 3.23
CA ILE A 31 2.40 5.28 3.05
C ILE A 31 3.64 5.28 2.15
N ALA A 32 3.67 6.12 1.11
CA ALA A 32 4.83 6.27 0.25
C ALA A 32 6.05 6.76 1.05
N LEU A 33 5.90 7.81 1.85
CA LEU A 33 6.96 8.35 2.70
C LEU A 33 7.47 7.32 3.74
N ARG A 34 6.56 6.60 4.40
CA ARG A 34 6.92 5.53 5.37
C ARG A 34 7.65 4.37 4.70
N CYS A 35 7.24 4.04 3.48
CA CYS A 35 7.92 3.05 2.65
C CYS A 35 9.07 3.67 1.83
N GLY A 36 9.49 4.91 2.17
CA GLY A 36 10.57 5.71 1.57
C GLY A 36 10.61 5.68 0.04
N TYR A 37 9.44 5.87 -0.53
CA TYR A 37 9.25 6.38 -1.87
C TYR A 37 9.19 7.90 -1.78
N GLU A 38 9.73 8.57 -2.79
CA GLU A 38 9.73 10.04 -2.88
C GLU A 38 8.31 10.61 -2.92
N ASN A 39 7.37 9.92 -3.56
CA ASN A 39 6.00 10.37 -3.72
C ASN A 39 5.02 9.21 -3.98
N GLN A 40 3.72 9.52 -3.91
CA GLN A 40 2.64 8.57 -4.16
C GLN A 40 2.69 7.92 -5.56
N SER A 41 3.21 8.64 -6.56
CA SER A 41 3.28 8.17 -7.96
C SER A 41 4.36 7.10 -8.12
N ALA A 42 5.52 7.30 -7.46
CA ALA A 42 6.60 6.33 -7.40
C ALA A 42 6.15 5.04 -6.71
N LEU A 43 5.46 5.15 -5.56
CA LEU A 43 4.84 4.00 -4.90
C LEU A 43 3.82 3.33 -5.82
N SER A 44 2.89 4.08 -6.41
CA SER A 44 1.82 3.53 -7.26
C SER A 44 2.35 2.75 -8.44
N ARG A 45 3.41 3.24 -9.11
CA ARG A 45 4.07 2.52 -10.20
C ARG A 45 4.70 1.21 -9.72
N ALA A 46 5.45 1.24 -8.61
CA ALA A 46 6.10 0.06 -8.07
C ALA A 46 5.09 -0.97 -7.55
N PHE A 47 4.04 -0.51 -6.88
CA PHE A 47 2.96 -1.32 -6.32
C PHE A 47 2.15 -1.98 -7.44
N LYS A 48 1.74 -1.22 -8.47
CA LYS A 48 1.03 -1.78 -9.63
C LYS A 48 1.86 -2.82 -10.37
N ARG A 49 3.18 -2.60 -10.53
CA ARG A 49 4.07 -3.60 -11.14
C ARG A 49 4.16 -4.91 -10.34
N ARG A 50 3.93 -4.89 -9.02
CA ARG A 50 4.03 -6.06 -8.15
C ARG A 50 2.70 -6.75 -7.91
N PHE A 51 1.62 -5.99 -7.72
CA PHE A 51 0.31 -6.48 -7.29
C PHE A 51 -0.78 -6.33 -8.36
N GLY A 52 -0.48 -5.71 -9.50
CA GLY A 52 -1.45 -5.51 -10.60
C GLY A 52 -2.44 -4.36 -10.38
N ALA A 53 -2.69 -3.95 -9.15
CA ALA A 53 -3.59 -2.85 -8.79
C ALA A 53 -2.83 -1.63 -8.25
N SER A 54 -3.44 -0.44 -8.31
CA SER A 54 -2.88 0.73 -7.61
C SER A 54 -3.20 0.69 -6.11
N PRO A 55 -2.34 1.25 -5.25
CA PRO A 55 -2.58 1.27 -3.81
C PRO A 55 -3.84 2.08 -3.45
N SER A 56 -4.22 3.08 -4.27
CA SER A 56 -5.48 3.82 -4.09
C SER A 56 -6.72 2.94 -4.30
N GLN A 57 -6.70 2.03 -5.28
CA GLN A 57 -7.80 1.08 -5.50
C GLN A 57 -7.94 0.11 -4.32
N ILE A 58 -6.84 -0.42 -3.79
CA ILE A 58 -6.89 -1.31 -2.63
C ILE A 58 -7.31 -0.55 -1.37
N ALA A 59 -6.80 0.67 -1.15
CA ALA A 59 -7.20 1.51 -0.01
C ALA A 59 -8.70 1.81 -0.02
N HIS A 60 -9.26 2.08 -1.20
CA HIS A 60 -10.70 2.30 -1.34
C HIS A 60 -11.52 1.05 -0.96
N LEU A 61 -11.07 -0.13 -1.40
CA LEU A 61 -11.70 -1.41 -1.02
C LEU A 61 -11.59 -1.69 0.49
N GLY A 62 -10.42 -1.46 1.09
CA GLY A 62 -10.20 -1.63 2.53
C GLY A 62 -11.04 -0.69 3.39
N ARG A 63 -11.13 0.59 3.00
CA ARG A 63 -11.98 1.58 3.69
C ARG A 63 -13.47 1.26 3.55
N ALA A 64 -13.92 0.81 2.38
CA ALA A 64 -15.30 0.39 2.17
C ALA A 64 -15.66 -0.84 3.02
N ALA A 65 -14.71 -1.74 3.28
CA ALA A 65 -14.90 -2.89 4.17
C ALA A 65 -14.93 -2.49 5.65
N ILE A 66 -14.03 -1.59 6.10
CA ILE A 66 -13.98 -1.14 7.50
C ILE A 66 -15.17 -0.23 7.85
N ALA A 67 -15.62 0.61 6.92
CA ALA A 67 -16.76 1.50 7.13
C ALA A 67 -18.10 0.77 7.33
N GLN A 68 -18.20 -0.50 6.91
CA GLN A 68 -19.41 -1.32 7.12
C GLN A 68 -19.50 -1.93 8.53
N SER A 69 -18.44 -1.89 9.33
CA SER A 69 -18.42 -2.49 10.68
C SER A 69 -18.52 -1.48 11.81
N HIS A 70 -18.61 -0.18 11.51
CA HIS A 70 -18.60 0.90 12.52
C HIS A 70 -19.95 1.59 12.70
N ASP A 71 -21.05 1.00 12.21
CA ASP A 71 -22.44 1.50 12.34
C ASP A 71 -23.32 0.65 13.29
N GLU A 72 -22.78 -0.40 13.94
CA GLU A 72 -23.57 -1.30 14.82
C GLU A 72 -23.34 -1.11 16.34
N PHE A 73 -22.76 0.00 16.80
CA PHE A 73 -22.63 0.28 18.24
C PHE A 73 -22.67 1.78 18.57
N PHE A 74 -23.85 2.41 18.42
CA PHE A 74 -24.51 3.21 19.48
C PHE A 74 -25.92 3.67 19.04
#